data_AF-A0A8J3RZF7-F1
#
_entry.id   AF-A0A8J3RZF7-F1
#
_cell.length_a   1.000
_cell.length_b   1.000
_cell.length_c   1.000
_cell.angle_alpha   90.00
_cell.angle_beta   90.00
_cell.angle_gamma   90.00
#
_symmetry.space_group_name_H-M   'P 1'
#
loop_
_entity.id
_entity.type
_entity.pdbx_description
1 polymer ?
#
loop_
_entity_poly.entity_id
_entity_poly.type
_entity_poly.pdbx_seq_one_letter_code
_entity_poly.pdbx_strand_id
1 'polypeptide(L)'
;MSERTVLISGAGVGGPVLAYWLAEYGFHVTVVERAARQRSSGNPVDVRGPAVEVARRMGVLPRLRETATGTTGLAFVDAAGRRLGRMDMRAAQRAGEVELPRGDLASILYEAGRDRAEYLFGDSVATLDQDGQGVEVTFERAGPRRFGLVIGADGLHSTTRRLAFGQENGLVRHMGLYVATAPIGGGHGAGRDVLMHNTPGRAVAVSPSPGGDIAFFLYRSAAEPGFDHRDTDQHKRLLTRAFAGVSWRAPELLERVRAAEELYFDSVSQVRLPRWWNGRVALLGDAASCVSLFGDGSTLAMAGAFTLAGELAAAPDDPRTAFRRYEAAHRRLVDPKQRNIGRAAALMVPATRGGILTRNLATRLWPAVAAAVRLRNALGGSPAPSHPGT
;
A
#
# COMPACT_ATOMS: atom_id res chain seq x y z
N MET A 1 -6.07 35.87 0.70
CA MET A 1 -7.03 34.79 1.08
C MET A 1 -6.56 33.39 0.66
N SER A 2 -5.30 33.17 0.27
CA SER A 2 -4.80 31.87 -0.25
C SER A 2 -4.08 30.98 0.77
N GLU A 3 -3.82 31.43 2.01
CA GLU A 3 -2.89 30.74 2.89
C GLU A 3 -3.38 29.39 3.44
N ARG A 4 -4.68 29.13 3.43
CA ARG A 4 -5.27 27.86 3.92
C ARG A 4 -5.93 27.00 2.84
N THR A 5 -5.66 27.26 1.56
CA THR A 5 -6.15 26.39 0.48
C THR A 5 -5.13 25.30 0.15
N VAL A 6 -5.58 24.04 0.12
CA VAL A 6 -4.72 22.89 -0.18
C VAL A 6 -5.34 22.06 -1.30
N LEU A 7 -4.58 21.83 -2.36
CA LEU A 7 -4.91 20.82 -3.35
C LEU A 7 -4.25 19.49 -3.00
N ILE A 8 -5.01 18.41 -3.03
CA ILE A 8 -4.51 17.04 -2.89
C ILE A 8 -4.72 16.32 -4.23
N SER A 9 -3.64 15.83 -4.84
CA SER A 9 -3.69 15.01 -6.06
C SER A 9 -3.79 13.54 -5.67
N GLY A 10 -4.96 12.92 -5.87
CA GLY A 10 -5.24 11.50 -5.62
C GLY A 10 -6.23 11.25 -4.49
N ALA A 11 -7.29 10.47 -4.78
CA ALA A 11 -8.33 10.07 -3.82
C ALA A 11 -8.22 8.60 -3.38
N GLY A 12 -7.00 8.05 -3.32
CA GLY A 12 -6.74 6.68 -2.85
C GLY A 12 -6.94 6.51 -1.33
N VAL A 13 -5.87 6.12 -0.63
CA VAL A 13 -5.91 5.94 0.84
C VAL A 13 -5.48 7.21 1.57
N GLY A 14 -4.30 7.74 1.24
CA GLY A 14 -3.72 8.89 1.94
C GLY A 14 -4.48 10.19 1.68
N GLY A 15 -4.97 10.40 0.45
CA GLY A 15 -5.65 11.64 0.06
C GLY A 15 -6.90 11.96 0.90
N PRO A 16 -7.89 11.05 0.99
CA PRO A 16 -9.08 11.28 1.79
C PRO A 16 -8.80 11.44 3.30
N VAL A 17 -7.82 10.70 3.84
CA VAL A 17 -7.40 10.86 5.24
C VAL A 17 -6.82 12.26 5.46
N LEU A 18 -5.96 12.73 4.55
CA LEU A 18 -5.35 14.04 4.65
C LEU A 18 -6.42 15.13 4.53
N ALA A 19 -7.36 14.98 3.59
CA ALA A 19 -8.47 15.89 3.41
C ALA A 19 -9.34 16.00 4.66
N TYR A 20 -9.69 14.87 5.27
CA TYR A 20 -10.44 14.81 6.52
C TYR A 20 -9.77 15.64 7.62
N TRP A 21 -8.48 15.40 7.88
CA TRP A 21 -7.77 16.05 8.97
C TRP A 21 -7.44 17.51 8.69
N LEU A 22 -7.12 17.88 7.45
CA LEU A 22 -6.92 19.28 7.08
C LEU A 22 -8.22 20.08 7.23
N ALA A 23 -9.36 19.52 6.84
CA ALA A 23 -10.65 20.17 7.04
C ALA A 23 -10.97 20.35 8.54
N GLU A 24 -10.69 19.34 9.38
CA GLU A 24 -10.79 19.45 10.85
C GLU A 24 -9.91 20.56 11.43
N TYR A 25 -8.75 20.82 10.82
CA TYR A 25 -7.86 21.92 11.20
C TYR A 25 -8.18 23.27 10.51
N GLY A 26 -9.31 23.37 9.80
CA GLY A 26 -9.79 24.62 9.21
C GLY A 26 -9.12 25.02 7.89
N PHE A 27 -8.57 24.06 7.15
CA PHE A 27 -8.11 24.27 5.77
C PHE A 27 -9.25 24.07 4.77
N HIS A 28 -9.20 24.80 3.66
CA HIS A 28 -10.07 24.60 2.52
C HIS A 28 -9.41 23.63 1.54
N VAL A 29 -9.96 22.42 1.44
CA VAL A 29 -9.32 21.32 0.72
C VAL A 29 -10.07 21.01 -0.56
N THR A 30 -9.33 20.88 -1.64
CA THR A 30 -9.78 20.27 -2.89
C THR A 30 -8.97 19.01 -3.15
N VAL A 31 -9.63 17.90 -3.46
CA VAL A 31 -9.02 16.63 -3.86
C VAL A 31 -9.32 16.41 -5.34
N VAL A 32 -8.29 16.22 -6.16
CA VAL A 32 -8.45 15.87 -7.58
C VAL A 32 -8.11 14.39 -7.78
N GLU A 33 -8.97 13.65 -8.48
CA GLU A 33 -8.77 12.24 -8.77
C GLU A 33 -9.05 11.95 -10.24
N ARG A 34 -8.12 11.26 -10.87
CA ARG A 34 -8.17 10.94 -12.30
C ARG A 34 -9.27 9.94 -12.63
N ALA A 35 -9.56 9.00 -11.73
CA ALA A 35 -10.67 8.09 -11.90
C ALA A 35 -12.00 8.84 -11.85
N ALA A 36 -12.96 8.46 -12.70
CA ALA A 36 -14.31 9.06 -12.70
C ALA A 36 -15.11 8.73 -11.42
N ARG A 37 -14.70 7.69 -10.69
CA ARG A 37 -15.28 7.26 -9.41
C ARG A 37 -14.24 6.51 -8.60
N GLN A 38 -14.50 6.31 -7.32
CA GLN A 38 -13.64 5.48 -6.48
C GLN A 38 -13.57 4.06 -7.04
N ARG A 39 -12.35 3.54 -7.24
CA ARG A 39 -12.15 2.22 -7.82
C ARG A 39 -12.23 1.15 -6.75
N SER A 40 -12.95 0.07 -7.04
CA SER A 40 -12.73 -1.21 -6.38
C SER A 40 -11.34 -1.73 -6.79
N SER A 41 -10.47 -1.96 -5.81
CA SER A 41 -9.32 -2.82 -6.03
C SER A 41 -9.37 -3.92 -4.98
N GLY A 42 -9.38 -5.18 -5.43
CA GLY A 42 -9.51 -6.33 -4.53
C GLY A 42 -8.26 -6.59 -3.68
N ASN A 43 -7.13 -5.97 -4.00
CA ASN A 43 -5.86 -6.20 -3.30
C ASN A 43 -6.01 -6.10 -1.77
N PRO A 44 -5.69 -7.16 -1.00
CA PRO A 44 -5.68 -7.05 0.45
C PRO A 44 -4.60 -6.06 0.89
N VAL A 45 -4.98 -5.18 1.79
CA VAL A 45 -4.10 -4.19 2.41
C VAL A 45 -4.30 -4.19 3.91
N ASP A 46 -3.30 -3.64 4.59
CA ASP A 46 -3.22 -3.71 6.03
C ASP A 46 -3.38 -2.33 6.67
N VAL A 47 -4.17 -2.29 7.75
CA VAL A 47 -4.24 -1.18 8.71
C VAL A 47 -3.58 -1.66 10.00
N ARG A 48 -2.33 -1.22 10.22
CA ARG A 48 -1.45 -1.70 11.29
C ARG A 48 -0.82 -0.55 12.08
N GLY A 49 -0.35 -0.86 13.28
CA GLY A 49 0.38 0.08 14.14
C GLY A 49 -0.26 1.48 14.21
N PRO A 50 0.42 2.55 13.78
CA PRO A 50 -0.08 3.93 13.91
C PRO A 50 -1.38 4.18 13.12
N ALA A 51 -1.64 3.44 12.04
CA ALA A 51 -2.85 3.64 11.24
C ALA A 51 -4.13 3.20 11.97
N VAL A 52 -4.04 2.26 12.94
CA VAL A 52 -5.18 1.83 13.75
C VAL A 52 -5.71 2.99 14.60
N GLU A 53 -4.81 3.77 15.19
CA GLU A 53 -5.18 4.94 15.98
C GLU A 53 -5.79 6.04 15.11
N VAL A 54 -5.27 6.25 13.90
CA VAL A 54 -5.86 7.18 12.92
C VAL A 54 -7.29 6.75 12.57
N ALA A 55 -7.49 5.47 12.23
CA ALA A 55 -8.82 4.92 11.93
C ALA A 55 -9.79 5.04 13.12
N ARG A 56 -9.29 4.84 14.35
CA ARG A 56 -10.08 5.01 15.58
C ARG A 56 -10.53 6.46 15.75
N ARG A 57 -9.62 7.43 15.58
CA ARG A 57 -9.92 8.86 15.71
C ARG A 57 -10.87 9.37 14.64
N MET A 58 -10.79 8.82 13.43
CA MET A 58 -11.75 9.10 12.36
C MET A 58 -13.12 8.41 12.56
N GLY A 59 -13.26 7.53 13.57
CA GLY A 59 -14.49 6.79 13.83
C GLY A 59 -14.77 5.64 12.86
N VAL A 60 -13.84 5.30 11.95
CA VAL A 60 -14.06 4.30 10.89
C VAL A 60 -13.68 2.88 11.30
N LEU A 61 -12.93 2.71 12.39
CA LEU A 61 -12.40 1.41 12.81
C LEU A 61 -13.45 0.28 12.92
N PRO A 62 -14.67 0.49 13.45
CA PRO A 62 -15.70 -0.55 13.44
C PRO A 62 -16.04 -1.05 12.03
N ARG A 63 -16.26 -0.13 11.09
CA ARG A 63 -16.59 -0.47 9.69
C ARG A 63 -15.43 -1.16 8.96
N LEU A 64 -14.18 -0.81 9.28
CA LEU A 64 -13.01 -1.54 8.76
C LEU A 64 -13.00 -3.00 9.25
N ARG A 65 -13.44 -3.27 10.49
CA ARG A 65 -13.48 -4.64 11.03
C ARG A 65 -14.58 -5.48 10.39
N GLU A 66 -15.71 -4.87 10.05
CA GLU A 66 -16.82 -5.54 9.36
C GLU A 66 -16.44 -5.98 7.94
N THR A 67 -15.51 -5.26 7.30
CA THR A 67 -15.03 -5.53 5.93
C THR A 67 -13.74 -6.34 5.87
N ALA A 68 -13.26 -6.84 7.02
CA ALA A 68 -12.01 -7.57 7.10
C ALA A 68 -12.05 -8.86 6.26
N THR A 69 -10.91 -9.23 5.65
CA THR A 69 -10.77 -10.46 4.83
C THR A 69 -11.05 -11.73 5.62
N GLY A 70 -10.83 -11.70 6.93
CA GLY A 70 -10.95 -12.85 7.82
C GLY A 70 -9.82 -13.87 7.66
N THR A 71 -8.80 -13.57 6.85
CA THR A 71 -7.62 -14.42 6.61
C THR A 71 -6.98 -14.82 7.94
N THR A 72 -6.68 -16.11 8.11
CA THR A 72 -6.07 -16.64 9.34
C THR A 72 -4.69 -17.23 9.12
N GLY A 73 -4.30 -17.51 7.88
CA GLY A 73 -3.02 -18.13 7.61
C GLY A 73 -2.61 -18.06 6.15
N LEU A 74 -1.32 -18.34 5.93
CA LEU A 74 -0.74 -18.55 4.61
C LEU A 74 -0.24 -20.00 4.57
N ALA A 75 -0.86 -20.82 3.73
CA ALA A 75 -0.48 -22.20 3.51
C ALA A 75 0.26 -22.37 2.17
N PHE A 76 1.44 -22.97 2.22
CA PHE A 76 2.19 -23.33 1.02
C PHE A 76 1.72 -24.69 0.50
N VAL A 77 1.50 -24.80 -0.80
CA VAL A 77 1.01 -26.03 -1.44
C VAL A 77 1.92 -26.51 -2.57
N ASP A 78 1.94 -27.81 -2.80
CA ASP A 78 2.63 -28.40 -3.95
C ASP A 78 1.80 -28.30 -5.24
N ALA A 79 2.33 -28.86 -6.33
CA ALA A 79 1.68 -28.85 -7.65
C ALA A 79 0.31 -29.55 -7.68
N ALA A 80 0.05 -30.47 -6.75
CA ALA A 80 -1.21 -31.18 -6.60
C ALA A 80 -2.14 -30.53 -5.57
N GLY A 81 -1.74 -29.41 -4.96
CA GLY A 81 -2.51 -28.71 -3.93
C GLY A 81 -2.35 -29.26 -2.51
N ARG A 82 -1.41 -30.20 -2.27
CA ARG A 82 -1.17 -30.72 -0.92
C ARG A 82 -0.41 -29.70 -0.08
N ARG A 83 -0.84 -29.48 1.17
CA ARG A 83 -0.23 -28.52 2.10
C ARG A 83 1.17 -28.98 2.53
N LEU A 84 2.16 -28.14 2.29
CA LEU A 84 3.57 -28.33 2.67
C LEU A 84 3.89 -27.71 4.03
N GLY A 85 3.24 -26.61 4.36
CA GLY A 85 3.39 -25.88 5.61
C GLY A 85 2.36 -24.77 5.73
N ARG A 86 2.13 -24.26 6.94
CA ARG A 86 1.20 -23.17 7.22
C ARG A 86 1.83 -22.18 8.18
N MET A 87 1.75 -20.90 7.85
CA MET A 87 2.06 -19.80 8.74
C MET A 87 0.77 -19.25 9.32
N ASP A 88 0.69 -19.17 10.64
CA ASP A 88 -0.43 -18.51 11.32
C ASP A 88 -0.22 -16.99 11.28
N MET A 89 -1.07 -16.30 10.53
CA MET A 89 -1.00 -14.85 10.36
C MET A 89 -1.53 -14.12 11.61
N ARG A 90 -2.42 -14.75 12.39
CA ARG A 90 -2.96 -14.16 13.62
C ARG A 90 -1.91 -14.02 14.70
N ALA A 91 -0.94 -14.93 14.73
CA ALA A 91 0.15 -14.89 15.69
C ALA A 91 1.06 -13.65 15.53
N ALA A 92 1.07 -13.03 14.36
CA ALA A 92 1.83 -11.81 14.05
C ALA A 92 0.98 -10.53 14.16
N GLN A 93 -0.35 -10.66 14.20
CA GLN A 93 -1.29 -9.55 14.19
C GLN A 93 -1.44 -8.97 15.61
N ARG A 94 -1.30 -7.65 15.75
CA ARG A 94 -1.53 -6.97 17.02
C ARG A 94 -3.02 -6.63 17.19
N ALA A 95 -3.41 -6.34 18.43
CA ALA A 95 -4.78 -5.94 18.74
C ALA A 95 -5.21 -4.72 17.90
N GLY A 96 -6.34 -4.86 17.20
CA GLY A 96 -6.94 -3.81 16.40
C GLY A 96 -6.40 -3.67 14.98
N GLU A 97 -5.37 -4.43 14.58
CA GLU A 97 -4.91 -4.47 13.20
C GLU A 97 -5.91 -5.23 12.32
N VAL A 98 -6.11 -4.77 11.08
CA VAL A 98 -7.10 -5.34 10.16
C VAL A 98 -6.50 -5.46 8.76
N GLU A 99 -6.73 -6.59 8.11
CA GLU A 99 -6.52 -6.79 6.67
C GLU A 99 -7.90 -6.74 5.98
N LEU A 100 -8.01 -5.95 4.92
CA LEU A 100 -9.25 -5.74 4.16
C LEU A 100 -8.94 -5.40 2.69
N PRO A 101 -9.90 -5.53 1.76
CA PRO A 101 -9.70 -5.10 0.38
C PRO A 101 -9.41 -3.59 0.30
N ARG A 102 -8.44 -3.21 -0.54
CA ARG A 102 -8.03 -1.81 -0.71
C ARG A 102 -9.16 -0.91 -1.21
N GLY A 103 -10.03 -1.44 -2.08
CA GLY A 103 -11.22 -0.73 -2.54
C GLY A 103 -12.13 -0.34 -1.38
N ASP A 104 -12.42 -1.28 -0.48
CA ASP A 104 -13.28 -1.05 0.68
C ASP A 104 -12.64 -0.05 1.65
N LEU A 105 -11.34 -0.19 1.94
CA LEU A 105 -10.61 0.79 2.74
C LEU A 105 -10.72 2.20 2.14
N ALA A 106 -10.46 2.33 0.83
CA ALA A 106 -10.50 3.61 0.16
C ALA A 106 -11.91 4.21 0.10
N SER A 107 -12.96 3.39 -0.04
CA SER A 107 -14.36 3.84 0.02
C SER A 107 -14.72 4.33 1.42
N ILE A 108 -14.41 3.56 2.46
CA ILE A 108 -14.71 3.92 3.85
C ILE A 108 -14.02 5.23 4.25
N LEU A 109 -12.76 5.41 3.86
CA LEU A 109 -12.00 6.63 4.15
C LEU A 109 -12.52 7.83 3.36
N TYR A 110 -12.89 7.64 2.09
CA TYR A 110 -13.53 8.68 1.28
C TYR A 110 -14.86 9.10 1.90
N GLU A 111 -15.75 8.15 2.20
CA GLU A 111 -17.06 8.43 2.77
C GLU A 111 -16.99 9.17 4.11
N ALA A 112 -15.99 8.87 4.95
CA ALA A 112 -15.79 9.56 6.23
C ALA A 112 -15.48 11.06 6.07
N GLY A 113 -14.90 11.47 4.95
CA GLY A 113 -14.46 12.84 4.69
C GLY A 113 -15.07 13.52 3.46
N ARG A 114 -15.99 12.86 2.74
CA ARG A 114 -16.49 13.33 1.43
C ARG A 114 -17.17 14.70 1.49
N ASP A 115 -17.86 14.99 2.58
CA ASP A 115 -18.63 16.23 2.77
C ASP A 115 -17.76 17.36 3.39
N ARG A 116 -16.46 17.10 3.62
CA ARG A 116 -15.51 18.02 4.26
C ARG A 116 -14.52 18.67 3.29
N ALA A 117 -14.47 18.19 2.05
CA ALA A 117 -13.58 18.67 1.01
C ALA A 117 -14.30 18.64 -0.34
N GLU A 118 -13.85 19.48 -1.26
CA GLU A 118 -14.29 19.42 -2.65
C GLU A 118 -13.59 18.25 -3.36
N TYR A 119 -14.32 17.39 -4.06
CA TYR A 119 -13.75 16.29 -4.85
C TYR A 119 -13.99 16.50 -6.35
N LEU A 120 -12.91 16.56 -7.11
CA LEU A 120 -12.89 16.67 -8.57
C LEU A 120 -12.50 15.32 -9.17
N PHE A 121 -13.49 14.44 -9.36
CA PHE A 121 -13.29 13.15 -10.02
C PHE A 121 -13.22 13.30 -11.54
N GLY A 122 -12.54 12.36 -12.19
CA GLY A 122 -12.33 12.37 -13.63
C GLY A 122 -11.40 13.48 -14.08
N ASP A 123 -10.47 13.97 -13.26
CA ASP A 123 -9.55 15.05 -13.62
C ASP A 123 -8.15 14.82 -13.03
N SER A 124 -7.13 15.48 -13.55
CA SER A 124 -5.77 15.36 -13.05
C SER A 124 -5.02 16.67 -13.16
N VAL A 125 -3.97 16.83 -12.36
CA VAL A 125 -3.06 17.96 -12.47
C VAL A 125 -2.27 17.83 -13.78
N ALA A 126 -2.37 18.86 -14.63
CA ALA A 126 -1.62 18.93 -15.88
C ALA A 126 -0.29 19.68 -15.70
N THR A 127 -0.31 20.84 -15.03
CA THR A 127 0.90 21.62 -14.72
C THR A 127 0.87 22.18 -13.30
N LEU A 128 2.05 22.45 -12.77
CA LEU A 128 2.28 23.13 -11.50
C LEU A 128 3.32 24.22 -11.71
N ASP A 129 2.96 25.47 -11.41
CA ASP A 129 3.89 26.58 -11.31
C ASP A 129 3.77 27.22 -9.93
N GLN A 130 4.88 27.48 -9.24
CA GLN A 130 4.86 27.91 -7.85
C GLN A 130 5.76 29.11 -7.58
N ASP A 131 5.31 29.98 -6.69
CA ASP A 131 6.01 31.18 -6.27
C ASP A 131 6.07 31.28 -4.72
N GLY A 132 6.49 32.44 -4.21
CA GLY A 132 6.59 32.70 -2.78
C GLY A 132 5.25 32.66 -2.03
N GLN A 133 4.11 32.73 -2.72
CA GLN A 133 2.77 32.94 -2.17
C GLN A 133 1.79 31.78 -2.43
N GLY A 134 2.07 30.92 -3.42
CA GLY A 134 1.16 29.83 -3.77
C GLY A 134 1.64 28.98 -4.94
N VAL A 135 0.73 28.15 -5.43
CA VAL A 135 0.92 27.26 -6.58
C VAL A 135 -0.25 27.45 -7.54
N GLU A 136 0.06 27.82 -8.77
CA GLU A 136 -0.86 27.81 -9.90
C GLU A 136 -0.94 26.41 -10.48
N VAL A 137 -2.16 25.90 -10.58
CA VAL A 137 -2.45 24.54 -11.02
C VAL A 137 -3.36 24.62 -12.23
N THR A 138 -2.93 24.00 -13.32
CA THR A 138 -3.83 23.67 -14.42
C THR A 138 -4.28 22.23 -14.29
N PHE A 139 -5.53 21.96 -14.65
CA PHE A 139 -6.08 20.62 -14.70
C PHE A 139 -6.20 20.15 -16.15
N GLU A 140 -6.32 18.84 -16.35
CA GLU A 140 -6.56 18.27 -17.67
C GLU A 140 -7.95 18.68 -18.22
N ARG A 141 -8.93 18.91 -17.35
CA ARG A 141 -10.30 19.25 -17.74
C ARG A 141 -10.84 20.53 -17.11
N ALA A 142 -10.71 20.70 -15.80
CA ALA A 142 -11.20 21.89 -15.10
C ALA A 142 -10.37 23.14 -15.39
N GLY A 143 -10.96 24.31 -15.14
CA GLY A 143 -10.27 25.59 -15.25
C GLY A 143 -9.11 25.73 -14.25
N PRO A 144 -8.08 26.52 -14.57
CA PRO A 144 -6.93 26.71 -13.70
C PRO A 144 -7.32 27.32 -12.36
N ARG A 145 -6.63 26.92 -11.29
CA ARG A 145 -6.85 27.40 -9.91
C ARG A 145 -5.54 27.62 -9.19
N ARG A 146 -5.59 28.49 -8.18
CA ARG A 146 -4.44 28.80 -7.33
C ARG A 146 -4.66 28.28 -5.91
N PHE A 147 -3.65 27.60 -5.36
CA PHE A 147 -3.68 27.02 -4.02
C PHE A 147 -2.50 27.51 -3.19
N GLY A 148 -2.65 27.54 -1.87
CA GLY A 148 -1.54 27.82 -0.95
C GLY A 148 -0.49 26.69 -0.95
N LEU A 149 -0.95 25.44 -1.04
CA LEU A 149 -0.12 24.22 -1.05
C LEU A 149 -0.70 23.16 -2.02
N VAL A 150 0.19 22.30 -2.53
CA VAL A 150 -0.19 21.11 -3.31
C VAL A 150 0.44 19.86 -2.69
N ILE A 151 -0.35 18.83 -2.45
CA ILE A 151 0.11 17.56 -1.89
C ILE A 151 -0.14 16.44 -2.90
N GLY A 152 0.93 15.80 -3.37
CA GLY A 152 0.86 14.63 -4.25
C GLY A 152 0.61 13.35 -3.45
N ALA A 153 -0.59 12.80 -3.54
CA ALA A 153 -1.01 11.50 -2.98
C ALA A 153 -1.41 10.52 -4.10
N ASP A 154 -0.87 10.71 -5.30
CA ASP A 154 -1.24 10.11 -6.59
C ASP A 154 -0.43 8.83 -6.92
N GLY A 155 0.12 8.20 -5.88
CA GLY A 155 0.62 6.82 -5.94
C GLY A 155 2.01 6.64 -6.54
N LEU A 156 2.36 5.39 -6.87
CA LEU A 156 3.67 5.02 -7.40
C LEU A 156 4.04 5.81 -8.66
N HIS A 157 3.09 5.96 -9.60
CA HIS A 157 3.28 6.65 -10.90
C HIS A 157 2.91 8.14 -10.83
N SER A 158 3.29 8.81 -9.74
CA SER A 158 2.90 10.18 -9.39
C SER A 158 3.22 11.22 -10.48
N THR A 159 2.18 11.86 -10.99
CA THR A 159 2.29 13.05 -11.85
C THR A 159 2.81 14.24 -11.06
N THR A 160 2.34 14.43 -9.82
CA THR A 160 2.79 15.53 -8.96
C THR A 160 4.30 15.45 -8.69
N ARG A 161 4.84 14.26 -8.44
CA ARG A 161 6.28 14.05 -8.28
C ARG A 161 7.04 14.44 -9.55
N ARG A 162 6.59 13.99 -10.72
CA ARG A 162 7.24 14.33 -12.01
C ARG A 162 7.25 15.85 -12.26
N LEU A 163 6.12 16.52 -12.00
CA LEU A 163 6.00 17.97 -12.22
C LEU A 163 6.86 18.78 -11.22
N ALA A 164 6.88 18.39 -9.95
CA ALA A 164 7.56 19.17 -8.91
C ALA A 164 9.05 18.84 -8.72
N PHE A 165 9.51 17.66 -9.13
CA PHE A 165 10.89 17.19 -8.91
C PHE A 165 11.66 16.87 -10.20
N GLY A 166 11.02 17.01 -11.36
CA GLY A 166 11.62 16.71 -12.66
C GLY A 166 11.55 15.23 -13.06
N GLN A 167 12.33 14.85 -14.07
CA GLN A 167 12.31 13.48 -14.61
C GLN A 167 12.68 12.43 -13.55
N GLU A 168 12.01 11.27 -13.61
CA GLU A 168 12.07 10.22 -12.59
C GLU A 168 13.38 9.42 -12.52
N ASN A 169 14.41 9.84 -13.27
CA ASN A 169 15.65 9.10 -13.44
C ASN A 169 16.31 8.82 -12.08
N GLY A 170 16.21 7.57 -11.62
CA GLY A 170 16.78 7.08 -10.35
C GLY A 170 15.89 7.24 -9.11
N LEU A 171 14.72 7.90 -9.21
CA LEU A 171 13.78 8.08 -8.09
C LEU A 171 12.92 6.84 -7.84
N VAL A 172 12.54 6.15 -8.92
CA VAL A 172 11.78 4.90 -8.88
C VAL A 172 12.71 3.75 -9.24
N ARG A 173 12.79 2.73 -8.38
CA ARG A 173 13.64 1.55 -8.59
C ARG A 173 12.79 0.31 -8.72
N HIS A 174 12.88 -0.34 -9.87
CA HIS A 174 12.32 -1.66 -10.10
C HIS A 174 13.03 -2.70 -9.21
N MET A 175 12.27 -3.55 -8.52
CA MET A 175 12.81 -4.51 -7.55
C MET A 175 12.96 -5.94 -8.08
N GLY A 176 12.92 -6.09 -9.40
CA GLY A 176 13.11 -7.37 -10.07
C GLY A 176 11.89 -8.27 -10.01
N LEU A 177 10.70 -7.69 -9.82
CA LEU A 177 9.46 -8.40 -9.56
C LEU A 177 8.27 -7.67 -10.20
N TYR A 178 7.29 -8.44 -10.64
CA TYR A 178 5.97 -7.96 -11.04
C TYR A 178 4.90 -8.65 -10.21
N VAL A 179 3.87 -7.89 -9.86
CA VAL A 179 2.72 -8.36 -9.09
C VAL A 179 1.45 -8.19 -9.93
N ALA A 180 0.53 -9.14 -9.83
CA ALA A 180 -0.78 -9.02 -10.42
C ALA A 180 -1.86 -9.62 -9.51
N THR A 181 -3.05 -9.04 -9.53
CA THR A 181 -4.24 -9.62 -8.90
C THR A 181 -5.47 -9.50 -9.77
N ALA A 182 -6.30 -10.52 -9.70
CA ALA A 182 -7.57 -10.56 -10.40
C ALA A 182 -8.64 -11.16 -9.49
N PRO A 183 -9.86 -10.59 -9.46
CA PRO A 183 -10.99 -11.29 -8.88
C PRO A 183 -11.24 -12.55 -9.69
N ILE A 184 -11.39 -13.69 -9.02
CA ILE A 184 -11.69 -14.96 -9.71
C ILE A 184 -13.08 -15.49 -9.36
N GLY A 185 -13.80 -14.83 -8.47
CA GLY A 185 -15.12 -15.25 -8.01
C GLY A 185 -15.08 -16.62 -7.30
N GLY A 186 -16.25 -17.16 -7.00
CA GLY A 186 -16.39 -18.39 -6.23
C GLY A 186 -16.51 -18.11 -4.73
N GLY A 187 -17.44 -18.83 -4.09
CA GLY A 187 -17.67 -18.76 -2.66
C GLY A 187 -16.73 -19.69 -1.92
N HIS A 188 -16.03 -19.13 -0.93
CA HIS A 188 -15.29 -19.79 0.16
C HIS A 188 -15.35 -21.32 0.14
N GLY A 189 -14.29 -21.97 -0.35
CA GLY A 189 -14.03 -23.37 -0.07
C GLY A 189 -13.61 -23.57 1.39
N ALA A 190 -14.50 -23.27 2.36
CA ALA A 190 -14.40 -23.40 3.82
C ALA A 190 -13.12 -22.89 4.55
N GLY A 191 -12.06 -22.51 3.84
CA GLY A 191 -10.76 -22.18 4.36
C GLY A 191 -10.55 -20.68 4.45
N ARG A 192 -9.98 -20.24 5.57
CA ARG A 192 -9.52 -18.85 5.77
C ARG A 192 -8.02 -18.67 5.49
N ASP A 193 -7.42 -19.65 4.82
CA ASP A 193 -5.99 -19.63 4.50
C ASP A 193 -5.79 -19.16 3.07
N VAL A 194 -4.83 -18.25 2.86
CA VAL A 194 -4.26 -18.00 1.53
C VAL A 194 -3.49 -19.26 1.11
N LEU A 195 -3.82 -19.82 -0.04
CA LEU A 195 -3.10 -20.97 -0.60
C LEU A 195 -2.09 -20.47 -1.62
N MET A 196 -0.80 -20.76 -1.41
CA MET A 196 0.29 -20.29 -2.27
C MET A 196 1.11 -21.44 -2.82
N HIS A 197 1.20 -21.51 -4.14
CA HIS A 197 2.09 -22.40 -4.86
C HIS A 197 3.30 -21.64 -5.41
N ASN A 198 4.49 -22.21 -5.22
CA ASN A 198 5.73 -21.62 -5.70
C ASN A 198 6.45 -22.54 -6.69
N THR A 199 6.95 -21.94 -7.77
CA THR A 199 8.02 -22.49 -8.60
C THR A 199 9.20 -21.52 -8.57
N PRO A 200 10.41 -21.92 -8.99
CA PRO A 200 11.57 -21.02 -8.97
C PRO A 200 11.26 -19.67 -9.64
N GLY A 201 11.35 -18.59 -8.86
CA GLY A 201 11.10 -17.23 -9.33
C GLY A 201 9.62 -16.85 -9.51
N ARG A 202 8.66 -17.69 -9.11
CA ARG A 202 7.22 -17.43 -9.28
C ARG A 202 6.41 -17.87 -8.06
N ALA A 203 5.36 -17.12 -7.78
CA ALA A 203 4.34 -17.45 -6.78
C ALA A 203 2.97 -17.18 -7.40
N VAL A 204 2.09 -18.16 -7.31
CA VAL A 204 0.66 -18.01 -7.60
C VAL A 204 -0.09 -18.38 -6.34
N ALA A 205 -1.08 -17.58 -5.97
CA ALA A 205 -1.86 -17.79 -4.77
C ALA A 205 -3.34 -17.50 -5.00
N VAL A 206 -4.17 -18.10 -4.16
CA VAL A 206 -5.59 -17.82 -4.06
C VAL A 206 -5.85 -17.35 -2.63
N SER A 207 -6.38 -16.12 -2.52
CA SER A 207 -6.73 -15.50 -1.25
C SER A 207 -8.24 -15.47 -1.09
N PRO A 208 -8.79 -15.92 0.04
CA PRO A 208 -10.20 -15.70 0.36
C PRO A 208 -10.46 -14.20 0.57
N SER A 209 -11.66 -13.76 0.19
CA SER A 209 -12.13 -12.39 0.45
C SER A 209 -13.67 -12.39 0.56
N PRO A 210 -14.27 -11.51 1.39
CA PRO A 210 -15.72 -11.41 1.54
C PRO A 210 -16.48 -11.24 0.21
N GLY A 211 -15.88 -10.55 -0.76
CA GLY A 211 -16.45 -10.33 -2.10
C GLY A 211 -16.14 -11.43 -3.13
N GLY A 212 -15.56 -12.55 -2.72
CA GLY A 212 -15.12 -13.65 -3.60
C GLY A 212 -13.60 -13.74 -3.71
N ASP A 213 -13.10 -14.94 -4.00
CA ASP A 213 -11.66 -15.23 -4.00
C ASP A 213 -10.88 -14.35 -5.01
N ILE A 214 -9.63 -14.06 -4.65
CA ILE A 214 -8.70 -13.27 -5.46
C ILE A 214 -7.50 -14.14 -5.83
N ALA A 215 -7.16 -14.16 -7.11
CA ALA A 215 -5.88 -14.69 -7.56
C ALA A 215 -4.78 -13.65 -7.35
N PHE A 216 -3.65 -14.09 -6.81
CA PHE A 216 -2.45 -13.28 -6.64
C PHE A 216 -1.29 -13.93 -7.37
N PHE A 217 -0.58 -13.15 -8.17
CA PHE A 217 0.58 -13.58 -8.93
C PHE A 217 1.76 -12.68 -8.60
N LEU A 218 2.93 -13.28 -8.39
CA LEU A 218 4.17 -12.56 -8.15
C LEU A 218 5.31 -13.32 -8.83
N TYR A 219 6.08 -12.66 -9.69
CA TYR A 219 7.16 -13.33 -10.41
C TYR A 219 8.36 -12.43 -10.60
N ARG A 220 9.55 -13.05 -10.68
CA ARG A 220 10.82 -12.38 -10.92
C ARG A 220 11.02 -12.11 -12.40
N SER A 221 11.36 -10.88 -12.73
CA SER A 221 11.74 -10.47 -14.08
C SER A 221 12.62 -9.22 -14.00
N ALA A 222 13.42 -8.97 -15.05
CA ALA A 222 13.98 -7.65 -15.28
C ALA A 222 12.85 -6.66 -15.62
N ALA A 223 13.14 -5.36 -15.58
CA ALA A 223 12.20 -4.35 -16.02
C ALA A 223 11.87 -4.55 -17.52
N GLU A 224 10.59 -4.61 -17.85
CA GLU A 224 10.10 -4.79 -19.21
C GLU A 224 10.29 -3.48 -20.01
N PRO A 225 11.00 -3.50 -21.15
CA PRO A 225 11.10 -2.33 -22.02
C PRO A 225 9.73 -1.90 -22.53
N GLY A 226 9.44 -0.59 -22.46
CA GLY A 226 8.14 -0.07 -22.87
C GLY A 226 6.97 -0.52 -21.98
N PHE A 227 7.25 -0.87 -20.72
CA PHE A 227 6.20 -1.17 -19.74
C PHE A 227 5.27 0.03 -19.58
N ASP A 228 3.99 -0.17 -19.88
CA ASP A 228 2.93 0.79 -19.60
C ASP A 228 2.02 0.21 -18.53
N HIS A 229 2.07 0.79 -17.32
CA HIS A 229 1.24 0.42 -16.18
C HIS A 229 -0.28 0.62 -16.40
N ARG A 230 -0.69 1.03 -17.61
CA ARG A 230 -2.09 1.24 -18.02
C ARG A 230 -2.51 0.32 -19.16
N ASP A 231 -1.59 -0.42 -19.78
CA ASP A 231 -1.91 -1.35 -20.85
C ASP A 231 -2.28 -2.73 -20.26
N THR A 232 -3.58 -2.89 -19.97
CA THR A 232 -4.14 -4.15 -19.46
C THR A 232 -3.84 -5.34 -20.40
N ASP A 233 -3.78 -5.13 -21.72
CA ASP A 233 -3.47 -6.21 -22.64
C ASP A 233 -2.00 -6.61 -22.57
N GLN A 234 -1.08 -5.65 -22.42
CA GLN A 234 0.33 -5.92 -22.11
C GLN A 234 0.44 -6.69 -20.80
N HIS A 235 -0.27 -6.29 -19.75
CA HIS A 235 -0.29 -6.99 -18.47
C HIS A 235 -0.73 -8.45 -18.60
N LYS A 236 -1.82 -8.72 -19.32
CA LYS A 236 -2.32 -10.09 -19.59
C LYS A 236 -1.31 -10.93 -20.37
N ARG A 237 -0.65 -10.35 -21.37
CA ARG A 237 0.41 -11.02 -22.16
C ARG A 237 1.63 -11.36 -21.30
N LEU A 238 2.12 -10.41 -20.50
CA LEU A 238 3.27 -10.60 -19.61
C LEU A 238 2.98 -11.68 -18.57
N LEU A 239 1.80 -11.63 -17.94
CA LEU A 239 1.42 -12.62 -16.94
C LEU A 239 1.27 -14.02 -17.53
N THR A 240 0.63 -14.15 -18.69
CA THR A 240 0.48 -15.43 -19.40
C THR A 240 1.84 -16.03 -19.75
N ARG A 241 2.76 -15.22 -20.26
CA ARG A 241 4.14 -15.65 -20.56
C ARG A 241 4.88 -16.07 -19.30
N ALA A 242 4.77 -15.28 -18.22
CA ALA A 242 5.49 -15.52 -16.98
C ALA A 242 5.06 -16.82 -16.28
N PHE A 243 3.80 -17.22 -16.38
CA PHE A 243 3.25 -18.40 -15.71
C PHE A 243 2.99 -19.59 -16.66
N ALA A 244 3.46 -19.52 -17.92
CA ALA A 244 3.41 -20.65 -18.84
C ALA A 244 4.11 -21.89 -18.26
N GLY A 245 3.44 -23.05 -18.31
CA GLY A 245 3.96 -24.32 -17.79
C GLY A 245 3.98 -24.44 -16.26
N VAL A 246 3.45 -23.46 -15.51
CA VAL A 246 3.27 -23.58 -14.06
C VAL A 246 2.05 -24.48 -13.78
N SER A 247 2.22 -25.43 -12.89
CA SER A 247 1.20 -26.42 -12.48
C SER A 247 0.19 -25.86 -11.45
N TRP A 248 -0.51 -26.75 -10.73
CA TRP A 248 -1.57 -26.41 -9.79
C TRP A 248 -2.70 -25.65 -10.50
N ARG A 249 -3.24 -24.59 -9.89
CA ARG A 249 -4.34 -23.80 -10.44
C ARG A 249 -3.88 -22.72 -11.43
N ALA A 250 -2.58 -22.57 -11.71
CA ALA A 250 -2.11 -21.51 -12.60
C ALA A 250 -2.78 -21.51 -13.99
N PRO A 251 -2.98 -22.65 -14.69
CA PRO A 251 -3.68 -22.65 -15.98
C PRO A 251 -5.12 -22.12 -15.88
N GLU A 252 -5.90 -22.62 -14.90
CA GLU A 252 -7.28 -22.19 -14.63
C GLU A 252 -7.34 -20.68 -14.32
N LEU A 253 -6.45 -20.19 -13.46
CA LEU A 253 -6.43 -18.79 -13.05
C LEU A 253 -6.01 -17.86 -14.20
N LEU A 254 -5.11 -18.31 -15.08
CA LEU A 254 -4.73 -17.56 -16.28
C LEU A 254 -5.90 -17.43 -17.26
N GLU A 255 -6.73 -18.46 -17.44
CA GLU A 255 -7.95 -18.32 -18.26
C GLU A 255 -8.88 -17.23 -17.70
N ARG A 256 -9.07 -17.21 -16.36
CA ARG A 256 -9.87 -16.16 -15.71
C ARG A 256 -9.25 -14.78 -15.90
N VAL A 257 -7.92 -14.65 -15.79
CA VAL A 257 -7.24 -13.37 -16.04
C VAL A 257 -7.44 -12.90 -17.48
N ARG A 258 -7.43 -13.79 -18.48
CA ARG A 258 -7.68 -13.40 -19.87
C ARG A 258 -9.09 -12.84 -20.05
N ALA A 259 -10.08 -13.48 -19.42
CA ALA A 259 -11.48 -13.05 -19.45
C ALA A 259 -11.80 -11.85 -18.54
N ALA A 260 -10.95 -11.55 -17.56
CA ALA A 260 -11.22 -10.49 -16.58
C ALA A 260 -11.18 -9.09 -17.21
N GLU A 261 -12.19 -8.27 -16.90
CA GLU A 261 -12.19 -6.84 -17.20
C GLU A 261 -11.28 -6.08 -16.24
N GLU A 262 -11.23 -6.53 -14.98
CA GLU A 262 -10.40 -5.93 -13.93
C GLU A 262 -9.16 -6.79 -13.67
N LEU A 263 -7.99 -6.22 -13.95
CA LEU A 263 -6.68 -6.79 -13.61
C LEU A 263 -5.83 -5.68 -13.01
N TYR A 264 -5.39 -5.87 -11.77
CA TYR A 264 -4.29 -5.08 -11.26
C TYR A 264 -2.99 -5.75 -11.67
N PHE A 265 -2.06 -4.98 -12.22
CA PHE A 265 -0.72 -5.42 -12.55
C PHE A 265 0.24 -4.25 -12.43
N ASP A 266 1.38 -4.47 -11.78
CA ASP A 266 2.44 -3.47 -11.74
C ASP A 266 3.80 -4.11 -11.46
N SER A 267 4.84 -3.34 -11.74
CA SER A 267 6.16 -3.58 -11.17
C SER A 267 6.14 -3.40 -9.66
N VAL A 268 6.85 -4.28 -8.98
CA VAL A 268 7.26 -4.04 -7.60
C VAL A 268 8.36 -3.00 -7.62
N SER A 269 8.06 -1.83 -7.09
CA SER A 269 8.96 -0.68 -7.14
C SER A 269 9.16 -0.06 -5.77
N GLN A 270 10.27 0.66 -5.65
CA GLN A 270 10.59 1.47 -4.49
C GLN A 270 10.81 2.91 -4.93
N VAL A 271 10.19 3.85 -4.23
CA VAL A 271 10.42 5.29 -4.45
C VAL A 271 11.36 5.79 -3.36
N ARG A 272 12.47 6.42 -3.77
CA ARG A 272 13.43 7.07 -2.87
C ARG A 272 13.80 8.45 -3.38
N LEU A 273 13.37 9.46 -2.64
CA LEU A 273 13.79 10.84 -2.84
C LEU A 273 14.71 11.30 -1.70
N PRO A 274 15.66 12.21 -1.96
CA PRO A 274 16.43 12.88 -0.91
C PRO A 274 15.54 13.79 -0.03
N ARG A 275 14.42 14.27 -0.57
CA ARG A 275 13.45 15.14 0.10
C ARG A 275 12.05 14.86 -0.43
N TRP A 276 11.02 14.93 0.42
CA TRP A 276 9.63 14.67 0.02
C TRP A 276 8.81 15.92 -0.31
N TRP A 277 9.47 17.07 -0.43
CA TRP A 277 8.83 18.34 -0.72
C TRP A 277 9.76 19.25 -1.54
N ASN A 278 9.17 20.14 -2.33
CA ASN A 278 9.83 21.19 -3.08
C ASN A 278 8.98 22.46 -3.04
N GLY A 279 9.47 23.49 -2.36
CA GLY A 279 8.74 24.75 -2.16
C GLY A 279 7.44 24.52 -1.39
N ARG A 280 6.31 24.76 -2.06
CA ARG A 280 4.93 24.62 -1.56
C ARG A 280 4.27 23.29 -1.97
N VAL A 281 5.03 22.40 -2.63
CA VAL A 281 4.57 21.07 -3.04
C VAL A 281 5.20 20.01 -2.13
N ALA A 282 4.39 19.09 -1.60
CA ALA A 282 4.88 17.92 -0.87
C ALA A 282 4.27 16.61 -1.40
N LEU A 283 4.90 15.48 -1.09
CA LEU A 283 4.46 14.15 -1.50
C LEU A 283 4.03 13.33 -0.28
N LEU A 284 3.03 12.47 -0.47
CA LEU A 284 2.45 11.61 0.54
C LEU A 284 2.31 10.16 0.03
N GLY A 285 2.55 9.20 0.92
CA GLY A 285 2.33 7.77 0.63
C GLY A 285 3.27 7.24 -0.43
N ASP A 286 2.74 6.45 -1.37
CA ASP A 286 3.53 5.83 -2.44
C ASP A 286 4.19 6.85 -3.38
N ALA A 287 3.63 8.06 -3.51
CA ALA A 287 4.24 9.13 -4.29
C ALA A 287 5.60 9.55 -3.73
N ALA A 288 5.75 9.54 -2.40
CA ALA A 288 6.98 9.91 -1.70
C ALA A 288 7.91 8.72 -1.40
N SER A 289 7.34 7.56 -1.09
CA SER A 289 8.07 6.57 -0.28
C SER A 289 7.61 5.12 -0.48
N CYS A 290 7.09 4.79 -1.67
CA CYS A 290 6.49 3.49 -1.98
C CYS A 290 7.32 2.28 -1.50
N VAL A 291 6.59 1.31 -0.92
CA VAL A 291 7.09 -0.01 -0.50
C VAL A 291 6.13 -1.09 -1.01
N SER A 292 6.26 -1.47 -2.27
CA SER A 292 5.42 -2.52 -2.86
C SER A 292 5.86 -3.90 -2.36
N LEU A 293 5.15 -4.55 -1.42
CA LEU A 293 5.07 -6.03 -1.31
C LEU A 293 4.17 -6.56 -0.17
N PHE A 294 3.85 -5.78 0.85
CA PHE A 294 3.23 -6.30 2.10
C PHE A 294 2.06 -5.48 2.64
N GLY A 295 1.28 -4.81 1.79
CA GLY A 295 0.09 -4.06 2.23
C GLY A 295 0.36 -2.84 3.13
N ASP A 296 1.60 -2.64 3.58
CA ASP A 296 2.05 -1.56 4.46
C ASP A 296 1.86 -0.16 3.87
N GLY A 297 1.76 -0.04 2.54
CA GLY A 297 1.58 1.25 1.86
C GLY A 297 0.35 2.01 2.36
N SER A 298 -0.77 1.31 2.60
CA SER A 298 -1.99 1.91 3.15
C SER A 298 -1.78 2.40 4.59
N THR A 299 -1.16 1.58 5.43
CA THR A 299 -0.79 1.96 6.81
C THR A 299 0.08 3.21 6.85
N LEU A 300 1.13 3.26 6.01
CA LEU A 300 2.05 4.38 5.94
C LEU A 300 1.39 5.64 5.36
N ALA A 301 0.47 5.49 4.40
CA ALA A 301 -0.27 6.61 3.83
C ALA A 301 -1.23 7.23 4.86
N MET A 302 -1.95 6.41 5.65
CA MET A 302 -2.85 6.89 6.71
C MET A 302 -2.09 7.62 7.82
N ALA A 303 -1.00 7.02 8.31
CA ALA A 303 -0.14 7.66 9.31
C ALA A 303 0.47 8.96 8.77
N GLY A 304 0.94 8.93 7.51
CA GLY A 304 1.52 10.07 6.82
C GLY A 304 0.57 11.24 6.70
N ALA A 305 -0.66 10.95 6.27
CA ALA A 305 -1.71 11.95 6.13
C ALA A 305 -2.03 12.62 7.46
N PHE A 306 -2.20 11.84 8.52
CA PHE A 306 -2.52 12.36 9.85
C PHE A 306 -1.40 13.26 10.40
N THR A 307 -0.14 12.81 10.32
CA THR A 307 0.99 13.63 10.78
C THR A 307 1.17 14.88 9.92
N LEU A 308 1.08 14.77 8.60
CA LEU A 308 1.22 15.93 7.72
C LEU A 308 0.15 17.00 8.00
N ALA A 309 -1.10 16.59 8.21
CA ALA A 309 -2.17 17.52 8.59
C ALA A 309 -1.87 18.23 9.91
N GLY A 310 -1.46 17.49 10.94
CA GLY A 310 -1.13 18.04 12.25
C GLY A 310 0.07 18.99 12.22
N GLU A 311 1.11 18.64 11.46
CA GLU A 311 2.30 19.50 11.32
C GLU A 311 1.99 20.79 10.54
N LEU A 312 1.13 20.73 9.53
CA LEU A 312 0.66 21.92 8.81
C LEU A 312 -0.20 22.82 9.71
N ALA A 313 -1.07 22.23 10.54
CA ALA A 313 -1.86 22.98 11.51
C ALA A 313 -1.00 23.65 12.60
N ALA A 314 0.10 23.01 13.00
CA ALA A 314 1.02 23.53 14.00
C ALA A 314 1.99 24.61 13.46
N ALA A 315 2.13 24.74 12.15
CA ALA A 315 3.01 25.72 11.49
C ALA A 315 2.30 26.38 10.29
N PRO A 316 1.20 27.13 10.51
CA PRO A 316 0.37 27.68 9.43
C PRO A 316 1.13 28.62 8.49
N ASP A 317 2.11 29.36 9.01
CA ASP A 317 2.88 30.36 8.25
C ASP A 317 4.22 29.81 7.73
N ASP A 318 4.60 28.58 8.10
CA ASP A 318 5.84 27.92 7.68
C ASP A 318 5.60 26.45 7.27
N PRO A 319 5.01 26.24 6.08
CA PRO A 319 4.75 24.89 5.56
C PRO A 319 6.05 24.09 5.37
N ARG A 320 7.21 24.74 5.19
CA ARG A 320 8.49 24.05 5.03
C ARG A 320 8.92 23.38 6.33
N THR A 321 8.68 24.02 7.47
CA THR A 321 8.89 23.39 8.78
C THR A 321 7.95 22.21 8.98
N ALA A 322 6.67 22.35 8.62
CA ALA A 322 5.72 21.24 8.66
C ALA A 322 6.20 20.04 7.82
N PHE A 323 6.61 20.28 6.57
CA PHE A 323 7.09 19.23 5.68
C PHE A 323 8.34 18.52 6.20
N ARG A 324 9.29 19.26 6.79
CA ARG A 324 10.50 18.66 7.41
C ARG A 324 10.15 17.75 8.58
N ARG A 325 9.23 18.17 9.45
CA ARG A 325 8.80 17.38 10.61
C ARG A 325 8.04 16.12 10.18
N TYR A 326 7.11 16.26 9.25
CA TYR A 326 6.41 15.16 8.60
C TYR A 326 7.40 14.12 8.02
N GLU A 327 8.33 14.58 7.19
CA GLU A 327 9.32 13.75 6.53
C GLU A 327 10.19 13.01 7.56
N ALA A 328 10.71 13.72 8.56
CA ALA A 328 11.56 13.13 9.60
C ALA A 328 10.83 12.06 10.42
N ALA A 329 9.57 12.32 10.79
CA ALA A 329 8.75 11.35 11.52
C ALA A 329 8.48 10.09 10.68
N HIS A 330 8.15 10.26 9.40
CA HIS A 330 7.75 9.17 8.54
C HIS A 330 8.92 8.32 8.03
N ARG A 331 10.08 8.93 7.79
CA ARG A 331 11.30 8.16 7.44
C ARG A 331 11.65 7.10 8.49
N ARG A 332 11.41 7.38 9.77
CA ARG A 332 11.59 6.39 10.86
C ARG A 332 10.73 5.14 10.69
N LEU A 333 9.55 5.28 10.08
CA LEU A 333 8.63 4.17 9.79
C LEU A 333 8.98 3.48 8.46
N VAL A 334 9.37 4.26 7.44
CA VAL A 334 9.53 3.78 6.06
C VAL A 334 10.92 3.18 5.81
N ASP A 335 12.00 3.82 6.26
CA ASP A 335 13.37 3.42 5.92
C ASP A 335 13.72 1.98 6.34
N PRO A 336 13.31 1.47 7.52
CA PRO A 336 13.54 0.07 7.88
C PRO A 336 12.83 -0.92 6.94
N LYS A 337 11.60 -0.60 6.50
CA LYS A 337 10.83 -1.43 5.56
C LYS A 337 11.48 -1.42 4.18
N GLN A 338 11.87 -0.25 3.70
CA GLN A 338 12.55 -0.06 2.43
C GLN A 338 13.91 -0.78 2.34
N ARG A 339 14.67 -0.86 3.45
CA ARG A 339 15.95 -1.59 3.49
C ARG A 339 15.78 -3.11 3.40
N ASN A 340 14.64 -3.64 3.85
CA ASN A 340 14.41 -5.08 3.95
C ASN A 340 13.58 -5.68 2.80
N ILE A 341 13.16 -4.87 1.82
CA ILE A 341 12.31 -5.32 0.71
C ILE A 341 12.89 -6.52 -0.06
N GLY A 342 14.21 -6.54 -0.31
CA GLY A 342 14.87 -7.64 -1.02
C GLY A 342 14.82 -8.98 -0.28
N ARG A 343 14.98 -8.96 1.06
CA ARG A 343 14.89 -10.17 1.90
C ARG A 343 13.46 -10.71 1.91
N ALA A 344 12.50 -9.80 2.02
CA ALA A 344 11.09 -10.15 2.09
C ALA A 344 10.57 -10.68 0.73
N ALA A 345 11.06 -10.11 -0.38
CA ALA A 345 10.89 -10.66 -1.74
C ALA A 345 11.50 -12.07 -1.89
N ALA A 346 12.67 -12.34 -1.34
CA ALA A 346 13.32 -13.66 -1.38
C ALA A 346 12.52 -14.74 -0.64
N LEU A 347 11.82 -14.37 0.43
CA LEU A 347 10.94 -15.27 1.18
C LEU A 347 9.67 -15.63 0.39
N MET A 348 9.03 -14.63 -0.21
CA MET A 348 7.75 -14.80 -0.92
C MET A 348 7.93 -15.51 -2.26
N VAL A 349 8.99 -15.15 -2.99
CA VAL A 349 9.30 -15.70 -4.31
C VAL A 349 10.76 -16.16 -4.36
N PRO A 350 11.08 -17.32 -3.78
CA PRO A 350 12.44 -17.85 -3.85
C PRO A 350 12.84 -18.11 -5.31
N ALA A 351 14.06 -17.71 -5.69
CA ALA A 351 14.53 -17.83 -7.08
C ALA A 351 14.89 -19.27 -7.48
N THR A 352 15.09 -20.18 -6.51
CA THR A 352 15.61 -21.53 -6.75
C THR A 352 14.77 -22.59 -6.03
N ARG A 353 14.83 -23.84 -6.51
CA ARG A 353 14.20 -24.99 -5.85
C ARG A 353 14.71 -25.20 -4.43
N GLY A 354 16.04 -25.07 -4.23
CA GLY A 354 16.66 -25.13 -2.91
C GLY A 354 16.10 -24.07 -1.95
N GLY A 355 15.94 -22.83 -2.41
CA GLY A 355 15.35 -21.76 -1.60
C GLY A 355 13.90 -22.04 -1.18
N ILE A 356 13.10 -22.66 -2.05
CA ILE A 356 11.73 -23.10 -1.72
C ILE A 356 11.77 -24.17 -0.63
N LEU A 357 12.65 -25.17 -0.75
CA LEU A 357 12.80 -26.23 0.24
C LEU A 357 13.22 -25.68 1.61
N THR A 358 14.24 -24.81 1.65
CA THR A 358 14.71 -24.19 2.89
C THR A 358 13.61 -23.37 3.56
N ARG A 359 12.87 -22.55 2.81
CA ARG A 359 11.72 -21.80 3.34
C ARG A 359 10.67 -22.75 3.91
N ASN A 360 10.28 -23.78 3.15
CA ASN A 360 9.24 -24.71 3.57
C ASN A 360 9.65 -25.45 4.87
N LEU A 361 10.91 -25.87 4.98
CA LEU A 361 11.45 -26.45 6.20
C LEU A 361 11.40 -25.46 7.38
N ALA A 362 11.83 -24.21 7.17
CA ALA A 362 11.77 -23.17 8.20
C ALA A 362 10.33 -22.92 8.68
N THR A 363 9.36 -22.88 7.76
CA THR A 363 7.94 -22.66 8.12
C THR A 363 7.35 -23.81 8.92
N ARG A 364 7.79 -25.05 8.68
CA ARG A 364 7.38 -26.23 9.46
C ARG A 364 7.94 -26.21 10.87
N LEU A 365 9.15 -25.69 11.04
CA LEU A 365 9.84 -25.61 12.33
C LEU A 365 9.45 -24.35 13.12
N TRP A 366 8.85 -23.35 12.47
CA TRP A 366 8.46 -22.07 13.08
C TRP A 366 7.57 -22.20 14.33
N PRO A 367 6.55 -23.08 14.39
CA PRO A 367 5.74 -23.24 15.60
C PRO A 367 6.58 -23.68 16.82
N ALA A 368 7.55 -24.58 16.61
CA ALA A 368 8.45 -25.04 17.67
C ALA A 368 9.45 -23.96 18.10
N VAL A 369 9.98 -23.19 17.15
CA VAL A 369 10.87 -22.04 17.43
C VAL A 369 10.10 -20.93 18.16
N ALA A 370 8.89 -20.60 17.72
CA ALA A 370 8.04 -19.61 18.36
C ALA A 370 7.65 -20.02 19.79
N ALA A 371 7.36 -21.31 20.01
CA ALA A 371 7.12 -21.85 21.34
C ALA A 371 8.36 -21.73 22.23
N ALA A 372 9.56 -22.07 21.73
CA ALA A 372 10.81 -21.95 22.46
C ALA A 372 11.18 -20.49 22.80
N VAL A 373 10.95 -19.54 21.87
CA VAL A 373 11.17 -18.10 22.11
C VAL A 373 10.16 -17.55 23.13
N ARG A 374 8.89 -17.95 23.06
CA ARG A 374 7.88 -17.58 24.07
C ARG A 374 8.24 -18.13 25.45
N LEU A 375 8.70 -19.39 25.53
CA LEU A 375 9.15 -20.01 26.77
C LEU A 375 10.38 -19.28 27.34
N ARG A 376 11.35 -18.96 26.49
CA ARG A 376 12.55 -18.19 26.89
C ARG A 376 12.19 -16.78 27.36
N ASN A 377 11.25 -16.09 26.72
CA ASN A 377 10.81 -14.76 27.15
C ASN A 377 9.96 -14.81 28.43
N ALA A 378 9.22 -15.90 28.67
CA ALA A 378 8.51 -16.13 29.92
C ALA A 378 9.47 -16.49 31.08
N LEU A 379 10.59 -17.15 30.78
CA LEU A 379 11.61 -17.56 31.76
C LEU A 379 12.69 -16.49 31.99
N GLY A 380 12.86 -15.54 31.07
CA GLY A 380 13.88 -14.48 31.11
C GLY A 380 13.39 -13.14 31.63
N GLY A 381 12.43 -13.11 32.56
CA GLY A 381 11.87 -11.87 33.11
C GLY A 381 12.95 -10.89 33.56
N SER A 382 12.90 -9.65 33.07
CA SER A 382 13.68 -8.55 33.63
C SER A 382 13.29 -8.30 35.08
N PRO A 383 14.25 -7.97 35.97
CA PRO A 383 13.97 -7.65 37.36
C PRO A 383 13.15 -6.36 37.44
N ALA A 384 12.15 -6.36 38.33
CA ALA A 384 11.37 -5.18 38.65
C ALA A 384 12.29 -4.04 39.13
N PRO A 385 12.06 -2.78 38.73
CA PRO A 385 12.76 -1.66 39.36
C PRO A 385 12.28 -1.56 40.80
N SER A 386 13.20 -1.78 41.74
CA SER A 386 13.04 -1.44 43.14
C SER A 386 12.78 0.06 43.27
N HIS A 387 11.59 0.43 43.74
CA HIS A 387 11.32 1.77 44.26
C HIS A 387 12.26 2.04 45.45
N PRO A 388 12.99 3.16 45.50
CA PRO A 388 13.50 3.66 46.77
C PRO A 388 12.35 4.38 47.49
N GLY A 389 12.18 4.05 48.76
CA GLY A 389 11.22 4.69 49.65
C GLY A 389 11.60 6.13 49.99
N THR A 390 10.59 6.82 50.54
CA THR A 390 10.60 7.99 51.45
C THR A 390 11.92 8.68 51.75
#